data_AF-A0A7S1RT91-F1
#
_entry.id   AF-A0A7S1RT91-F1
#
_cell.length_a   1.000
_cell.length_b   1.000
_cell.length_c   1.000
_cell.angle_alpha   90.00
_cell.angle_beta   90.00
_cell.angle_gamma   90.00
#
_symmetry.space_group_name_H-M   'P 1'
#
loop_
_entity.id
_entity.type
_entity.pdbx_description
1 polymer ?
#
loop_
_entity_poly.entity_id
_entity_poly.type
_entity_poly.pdbx_seq_one_letter_code
_entity_poly.pdbx_strand_id
1 'polypeptide(L)'
;RGAPGGGPPPPSGAKRQAPTLKELKDRAKRRRGAEETMVQRSAPLLEWPYETQLAMKATYAKSAVRAFTKQVLRRAEDRDEAPPPWTAPEWSLASGAPVGCGCPLAEPLGTAPEHLRGYRNKCEFTIGPSESGAAEVGFVLRASGDGGQLVAGCEDAPHVPEAMKRLCAAVRGVVRASPFPVFDRRRGAEARG
;
A
#
# COMPACT_ATOMS: atom_id res chain seq x y z
N ARG A 1 22.41 30.97 -27.20
CA ARG A 1 21.23 30.29 -27.77
C ARG A 1 21.68 28.90 -28.20
N GLY A 2 21.19 27.87 -27.55
CA GLY A 2 21.46 26.47 -27.89
C GLY A 2 20.55 25.59 -27.06
N ALA A 3 19.44 25.14 -27.65
CA ALA A 3 18.50 24.23 -27.00
C ALA A 3 19.08 22.81 -27.03
N PRO A 4 19.06 22.04 -25.92
CA PRO A 4 19.43 20.64 -25.99
C PRO A 4 18.30 19.85 -26.66
N GLY A 5 18.70 19.03 -27.64
CA GLY A 5 17.81 18.27 -28.52
C GLY A 5 16.89 17.31 -27.77
N GLY A 6 15.64 17.29 -28.21
CA GLY A 6 14.66 16.29 -27.81
C GLY A 6 15.07 14.91 -28.31
N GLY A 7 15.27 13.98 -27.37
CA GLY A 7 15.37 12.56 -27.69
C GLY A 7 14.06 12.06 -28.35
N PRO A 8 14.13 10.98 -29.13
CA PRO A 8 12.96 10.45 -29.80
C PRO A 8 11.87 10.05 -28.80
N PRO A 9 10.59 10.32 -29.09
CA PRO A 9 9.50 9.87 -28.24
C PRO A 9 9.50 8.33 -28.16
N PRO A 10 9.15 7.75 -27.00
CA PRO A 10 9.11 6.31 -26.84
C PRO A 10 8.11 5.68 -27.83
N PRO A 11 8.41 4.49 -28.38
CA PRO A 11 7.56 3.84 -29.36
C PRO A 11 6.17 3.56 -28.79
N SER A 12 5.15 4.09 -29.47
CA SER A 12 3.74 3.80 -29.24
C SER A 12 3.43 2.36 -29.67
N GLY A 13 2.85 1.52 -28.78
CA GLY A 13 2.20 0.30 -29.27
C GLY A 13 2.05 -0.90 -28.34
N ALA A 14 2.63 -0.92 -27.13
CA ALA A 14 2.32 -1.97 -26.16
C ALA A 14 1.59 -1.34 -24.97
N LYS A 15 0.26 -1.55 -24.87
CA LYS A 15 -0.44 -1.33 -23.60
C LYS A 15 0.21 -2.26 -22.58
N ARG A 16 1.14 -1.75 -21.78
CA ARG A 16 1.71 -2.51 -20.65
C ARG A 16 0.52 -2.97 -19.82
N GLN A 17 0.29 -4.28 -19.79
CA GLN A 17 -0.77 -4.86 -18.99
C GLN A 17 -0.51 -4.47 -17.53
N ALA A 18 -1.53 -3.95 -16.87
CA ALA A 18 -1.41 -3.55 -15.48
C ALA A 18 -1.07 -4.77 -14.63
N PRO A 19 -0.06 -4.68 -13.74
CA PRO A 19 0.33 -5.82 -12.91
C PRO A 19 -0.77 -6.16 -11.91
N THR A 20 -0.81 -7.42 -11.50
CA THR A 20 -1.65 -7.88 -10.39
C THR A 20 -1.10 -7.39 -9.04
N LEU A 21 -1.96 -7.29 -8.01
CA LEU A 21 -1.50 -6.96 -6.66
C LEU A 21 -0.48 -7.97 -6.11
N LYS A 22 -0.57 -9.23 -6.54
CA LYS A 22 0.42 -10.26 -6.19
C LYS A 22 1.79 -9.92 -6.78
N GLU A 23 1.86 -9.56 -8.06
CA GLU A 23 3.11 -9.16 -8.70
C GLU A 23 3.69 -7.89 -8.09
N LEU A 24 2.84 -6.90 -7.75
CA LEU A 24 3.28 -5.70 -7.03
C LEU A 24 3.85 -6.04 -5.65
N LYS A 25 3.19 -6.92 -4.89
CA LYS A 25 3.69 -7.40 -3.59
C LYS A 25 5.03 -8.15 -3.73
N ASP A 26 5.16 -8.99 -4.74
CA ASP A 26 6.39 -9.74 -4.99
C ASP A 26 7.54 -8.82 -5.45
N ARG A 27 7.23 -7.79 -6.24
CA ARG A 27 8.18 -6.72 -6.60
C ARG A 27 8.61 -5.92 -5.37
N ALA A 28 7.67 -5.51 -4.51
CA ALA A 28 7.97 -4.80 -3.27
C ALA A 28 8.87 -5.63 -2.34
N LYS A 29 8.61 -6.94 -2.21
CA LYS A 29 9.48 -7.86 -1.45
C LYS A 29 10.90 -7.92 -2.01
N ARG A 30 11.05 -7.93 -3.35
CA ARG A 30 12.37 -7.90 -4.02
C ARG A 30 13.08 -6.56 -3.90
N ARG A 31 12.32 -5.46 -3.79
CA ARG A 31 12.83 -4.09 -3.62
C ARG A 31 13.06 -3.70 -2.16
N ARG A 32 13.02 -4.65 -1.22
CA ARG A 32 13.23 -4.35 0.21
C ARG A 32 14.61 -3.70 0.41
N GLY A 33 14.62 -2.39 0.68
CA GLY A 33 15.84 -1.57 0.81
C GLY A 33 16.07 -0.54 -0.32
N ALA A 34 15.26 -0.57 -1.39
CA ALA A 34 15.26 0.48 -2.40
C ALA A 34 14.65 1.78 -1.85
N GLU A 35 15.05 2.93 -2.41
CA GLU A 35 14.47 4.22 -2.07
C GLU A 35 13.03 4.29 -2.58
N GLU A 36 12.09 4.47 -1.64
CA GLU A 36 10.69 4.72 -1.92
C GLU A 36 10.35 6.12 -1.42
N THR A 37 9.50 6.83 -2.16
CA THR A 37 8.93 8.08 -1.68
C THR A 37 7.85 7.79 -0.64
N MET A 38 7.54 8.79 0.20
CA MET A 38 6.46 8.67 1.18
C MET A 38 5.12 8.34 0.48
N VAL A 39 4.87 8.88 -0.71
CA VAL A 39 3.65 8.59 -1.50
C VAL A 39 3.62 7.13 -1.96
N GLN A 40 4.73 6.60 -2.47
CA GLN A 40 4.81 5.19 -2.87
C GLN A 40 4.55 4.25 -1.68
N ARG A 41 5.04 4.62 -0.49
CA ARG A 41 4.86 3.82 0.71
C ARG A 41 3.44 3.87 1.28
N SER A 42 2.84 5.07 1.30
CA SER A 42 1.52 5.30 1.92
C SER A 42 0.34 5.08 0.96
N ALA A 43 0.56 5.22 -0.35
CA ALA A 43 -0.42 5.05 -1.40
C ALA A 43 0.19 4.29 -2.60
N PRO A 44 0.57 3.01 -2.44
CA PRO A 44 1.35 2.25 -3.43
C PRO A 44 0.66 2.03 -4.78
N LEU A 45 -0.66 2.22 -4.85
CA LEU A 45 -1.43 2.06 -6.10
C LEU A 45 -1.69 3.39 -6.81
N LEU A 46 -1.25 4.52 -6.24
CA LEU A 46 -1.57 5.85 -6.76
C LEU A 46 -1.03 6.11 -8.17
N GLU A 47 0.06 5.45 -8.56
CA GLU A 47 0.62 5.55 -9.92
C GLU A 47 -0.33 5.02 -11.01
N TRP A 48 -1.35 4.25 -10.62
CA TRP A 48 -2.32 3.64 -11.53
C TRP A 48 -3.64 4.43 -11.56
N PRO A 49 -4.30 4.54 -12.74
CA PRO A 49 -5.67 5.07 -12.81
C PRO A 49 -6.61 4.37 -11.84
N TYR A 50 -7.57 5.10 -11.28
CA TYR A 50 -8.45 4.57 -10.23
C TYR A 50 -9.17 3.28 -10.65
N GLU A 51 -9.67 3.21 -11.89
CA GLU A 51 -10.29 2.01 -12.44
C GLU A 51 -9.34 0.81 -12.48
N THR A 52 -8.07 1.04 -12.81
CA THR A 52 -7.04 0.01 -12.75
C THR A 52 -6.82 -0.48 -11.32
N GLN A 53 -6.87 0.41 -10.32
CA GLN A 53 -6.78 0.04 -8.91
C GLN A 53 -7.96 -0.84 -8.48
N LEU A 54 -9.19 -0.53 -8.94
CA LEU A 54 -10.37 -1.34 -8.68
C LEU A 54 -10.25 -2.73 -9.32
N ALA A 55 -9.85 -2.81 -10.59
CA ALA A 55 -9.63 -4.09 -11.29
C ALA A 55 -8.54 -4.95 -10.62
N MET A 56 -7.46 -4.32 -10.14
CA MET A 56 -6.43 -4.98 -9.34
C MET A 56 -6.98 -5.58 -8.04
N LYS A 57 -7.82 -4.83 -7.32
CA LYS A 57 -8.49 -5.29 -6.08
C LYS A 57 -9.49 -6.41 -6.37
N ALA A 58 -10.29 -6.31 -7.43
CA ALA A 58 -11.24 -7.34 -7.85
C ALA A 58 -10.52 -8.67 -8.15
N THR A 59 -9.44 -8.60 -8.92
CA THR A 59 -8.61 -9.76 -9.26
C THR A 59 -7.99 -10.41 -8.02
N TYR A 60 -7.52 -9.59 -7.07
CA TYR A 60 -6.96 -10.07 -5.81
C TYR A 60 -8.00 -10.78 -4.94
N ALA A 61 -9.17 -10.17 -4.75
CA ALA A 61 -10.28 -10.77 -4.00
C ALA A 61 -10.70 -12.11 -4.60
N LYS A 62 -10.92 -12.17 -5.91
CA LYS A 62 -11.23 -13.40 -6.65
C LYS A 62 -10.17 -14.48 -6.45
N SER A 63 -8.89 -14.10 -6.54
CA SER A 63 -7.79 -15.04 -6.36
C SER A 63 -7.69 -15.57 -4.92
N ALA A 64 -7.92 -14.72 -3.92
CA ALA A 64 -7.92 -15.10 -2.52
C ALA A 64 -9.06 -16.06 -2.19
N VAL A 65 -10.28 -15.76 -2.64
CA VAL A 65 -11.46 -16.62 -2.43
C VAL A 65 -11.29 -17.96 -3.13
N ARG A 66 -10.79 -17.98 -4.38
CA ARG A 66 -10.49 -19.23 -5.08
C ARG A 66 -9.44 -20.06 -4.35
N ALA A 67 -8.37 -19.42 -3.86
CA ALA A 67 -7.32 -20.10 -3.12
C ALA A 67 -7.85 -20.71 -1.81
N PHE A 68 -8.66 -19.96 -1.06
CA PHE A 68 -9.32 -20.45 0.14
C PHE A 68 -10.25 -21.63 -0.17
N THR A 69 -11.07 -21.52 -1.21
CA THR A 69 -12.00 -22.57 -1.64
C THR A 69 -11.26 -23.87 -1.95
N LYS A 70 -10.18 -23.78 -2.72
CA LYS A 70 -9.33 -24.93 -3.03
C LYS A 70 -8.64 -25.52 -1.81
N GLN A 71 -8.22 -24.69 -0.85
CA GLN A 71 -7.59 -25.16 0.39
C GLN A 71 -8.58 -25.90 1.29
N VAL A 72 -9.84 -25.43 1.37
CA VAL A 72 -10.88 -26.14 2.14
C VAL A 72 -11.22 -27.48 1.49
N LEU A 73 -11.42 -27.53 0.17
CA LEU A 73 -11.65 -28.78 -0.55
C LEU A 73 -10.55 -29.80 -0.25
N ARG A 74 -9.29 -29.39 -0.48
CA ARG A 74 -8.13 -30.24 -0.24
C ARG A 74 -8.05 -30.73 1.21
N ARG A 75 -8.37 -29.86 2.17
CA ARG A 75 -8.29 -30.23 3.58
C ARG A 75 -9.39 -31.21 4.01
N ALA A 76 -10.57 -31.16 3.38
CA ALA A 76 -11.61 -32.15 3.58
C ALA A 76 -11.18 -33.50 2.98
N GLU A 77 -10.65 -33.49 1.76
CA GLU A 77 -10.10 -34.68 1.09
C GLU A 77 -8.97 -35.32 1.92
N ASP A 78 -8.01 -34.53 2.40
CA ASP A 78 -6.88 -35.00 3.23
C ASP A 78 -7.34 -35.62 4.56
N ARG A 79 -8.56 -35.31 5.02
CA ARG A 79 -9.15 -35.79 6.28
C ARG A 79 -10.21 -36.88 6.08
N ASP A 80 -10.45 -37.30 4.84
CA ASP A 80 -11.56 -38.20 4.48
C ASP A 80 -12.93 -37.67 4.95
N GLU A 81 -13.09 -36.35 4.92
CA GLU A 81 -14.33 -35.66 5.28
C GLU A 81 -15.08 -35.23 4.02
N ALA A 82 -16.42 -35.24 4.08
CA ALA A 82 -17.23 -34.70 3.00
C ALA A 82 -16.95 -33.19 2.84
N PRO A 83 -16.50 -32.73 1.65
CA PRO A 83 -16.21 -31.33 1.44
C PRO A 83 -17.51 -30.51 1.49
N PRO A 84 -17.46 -29.25 2.00
CA PRO A 84 -18.62 -28.38 1.95
C PRO A 84 -19.11 -28.17 0.50
N PRO A 85 -20.42 -28.16 0.22
CA PRO A 85 -20.95 -28.08 -1.14
C PRO A 85 -20.44 -26.87 -1.93
N TRP A 86 -20.19 -25.75 -1.26
CA TRP A 86 -19.69 -24.53 -1.89
C TRP A 86 -18.28 -24.65 -2.45
N THR A 87 -17.54 -25.70 -2.10
CA THR A 87 -16.22 -25.96 -2.69
C THR A 87 -16.29 -26.60 -4.07
N ALA A 88 -17.46 -27.14 -4.45
CA ALA A 88 -17.67 -27.83 -5.72
C ALA A 88 -17.77 -26.86 -6.91
N PRO A 89 -17.19 -27.20 -8.09
CA PRO A 89 -17.33 -26.40 -9.30
C PRO A 89 -18.79 -26.19 -9.73
N GLU A 90 -19.64 -27.20 -9.56
CA GLU A 90 -21.06 -27.18 -9.92
C GLU A 90 -21.81 -26.15 -9.08
N TRP A 91 -21.47 -26.05 -7.79
CA TRP A 91 -22.05 -25.05 -6.91
C TRP A 91 -21.70 -23.63 -7.35
N SER A 92 -20.45 -23.41 -7.79
CA SER A 92 -20.00 -22.09 -8.25
C SER A 92 -20.87 -21.62 -9.42
N LEU A 93 -21.13 -22.50 -10.39
CA LEU A 93 -21.96 -22.19 -11.56
C LEU A 93 -23.42 -21.92 -11.15
N ALA A 94 -24.00 -22.80 -10.33
CA ALA A 94 -25.39 -22.68 -9.89
C ALA A 94 -25.65 -21.40 -9.07
N SER A 95 -24.65 -20.93 -8.34
CA SER A 95 -24.76 -19.76 -7.45
C SER A 95 -24.37 -18.45 -8.12
N GLY A 96 -23.97 -18.45 -9.40
CA GLY A 96 -23.46 -17.25 -10.08
C GLY A 96 -22.09 -16.79 -9.56
N ALA A 97 -21.33 -17.68 -8.92
CA ALA A 97 -19.99 -17.41 -8.46
C ALA A 97 -18.96 -17.55 -9.59
N PRO A 98 -17.85 -16.78 -9.55
CA PRO A 98 -16.75 -17.03 -10.47
C PRO A 98 -16.22 -18.45 -10.31
N VAL A 99 -15.87 -19.11 -11.42
CA VAL A 99 -15.40 -20.51 -11.41
C VAL A 99 -14.33 -20.75 -10.34
N GLY A 100 -14.57 -21.76 -9.49
CA GLY A 100 -13.69 -22.18 -8.41
C GLY A 100 -13.71 -21.27 -7.17
N CYS A 101 -14.65 -20.32 -7.09
CA CYS A 101 -14.89 -19.52 -5.90
C CYS A 101 -16.12 -20.06 -5.16
N GLY A 102 -15.99 -20.28 -3.85
CA GLY A 102 -17.08 -20.73 -3.00
C GLY A 102 -18.11 -19.68 -2.63
N CYS A 103 -18.11 -18.53 -3.31
CA CYS A 103 -19.13 -17.50 -3.15
C CYS A 103 -19.21 -16.57 -4.36
N PRO A 104 -20.39 -15.97 -4.62
CA PRO A 104 -20.53 -14.86 -5.56
C PRO A 104 -19.69 -13.66 -5.14
N LEU A 105 -19.11 -12.96 -6.12
CA LEU A 105 -18.30 -11.77 -5.91
C LEU A 105 -18.88 -10.62 -6.74
N ALA A 106 -19.29 -9.56 -6.06
CA ALA A 106 -19.65 -8.31 -6.69
C ALA A 106 -18.38 -7.53 -7.09
N GLU A 107 -18.51 -6.63 -8.05
CA GLU A 107 -17.45 -5.69 -8.39
C GLU A 107 -17.15 -4.75 -7.21
N PRO A 108 -15.89 -4.32 -7.02
CA PRO A 108 -15.53 -3.38 -5.97
C PRO A 108 -16.32 -2.07 -6.09
N LEU A 109 -16.90 -1.63 -4.98
CA LEU A 109 -17.52 -0.30 -4.90
C LEU A 109 -16.43 0.77 -4.91
N GLY A 110 -16.41 1.56 -5.98
CA GLY A 110 -15.53 2.70 -6.13
C GLY A 110 -15.97 3.92 -5.31
N THR A 111 -15.06 4.87 -5.20
CA THR A 111 -15.27 6.21 -4.63
C THR A 111 -15.37 7.21 -5.77
N ALA A 112 -16.28 8.19 -5.64
CA ALA A 112 -16.44 9.22 -6.65
C ALA A 112 -15.13 10.02 -6.85
N PRO A 113 -14.80 10.45 -8.09
CA PRO A 113 -13.52 11.10 -8.41
C PRO A 113 -13.15 12.29 -7.50
N GLU A 114 -14.12 13.10 -7.11
CA GLU A 114 -14.00 14.26 -6.22
C GLU A 114 -13.60 13.89 -4.78
N HIS A 115 -13.78 12.64 -4.38
CA HIS A 115 -13.47 12.13 -3.04
C HIS A 115 -12.19 11.29 -2.98
N LEU A 116 -11.43 11.21 -4.07
CA LEU A 116 -10.17 10.45 -4.13
C LEU A 116 -9.01 11.12 -3.38
N ARG A 117 -9.18 12.36 -2.92
CA ARG A 117 -8.15 13.14 -2.20
C ARG A 117 -8.66 13.57 -0.83
N GLY A 118 -7.75 13.63 0.13
CA GLY A 118 -8.04 14.09 1.50
C GLY A 118 -9.08 13.25 2.25
N TYR A 119 -9.28 11.98 1.87
CA TYR A 119 -10.34 11.14 2.44
C TYR A 119 -10.01 10.56 3.83
N ARG A 120 -8.75 10.65 4.31
CA ARG A 120 -8.39 10.16 5.65
C ARG A 120 -8.87 11.12 6.73
N ASN A 121 -9.87 10.71 7.51
CA ASN A 121 -10.36 11.47 8.67
C ASN A 121 -9.47 11.36 9.93
N LYS A 122 -8.52 10.42 9.95
CA LYS A 122 -7.53 10.25 11.04
C LYS A 122 -6.14 10.08 10.43
N CYS A 123 -5.16 10.80 10.95
CA CYS A 123 -3.75 10.65 10.61
C CYS A 123 -2.95 10.37 11.88
N GLU A 124 -2.07 9.37 11.83
CA GLU A 124 -1.12 9.06 12.91
C GLU A 124 0.27 9.44 12.39
N PHE A 125 0.84 10.50 12.96
CA PHE A 125 2.15 11.00 12.57
C PHE A 125 3.20 10.59 13.61
N THR A 126 4.33 10.09 13.13
CA THR A 126 5.52 9.78 13.93
C THR A 126 6.39 11.01 14.04
N ILE A 127 6.96 11.24 15.22
CA ILE A 127 8.05 12.18 15.45
C ILE A 127 9.36 11.38 15.47
N GLY A 128 10.32 11.75 14.64
CA GLY A 128 11.59 11.02 14.52
C GLY A 128 12.60 11.74 13.62
N PRO A 129 13.77 11.14 13.37
CA PRO A 129 14.78 11.74 12.51
C PRO A 129 14.38 11.64 11.03
N SER A 130 14.63 12.71 10.28
CA SER A 130 14.60 12.70 8.81
C SER A 130 15.85 12.03 8.23
N GLU A 131 15.91 11.88 6.90
CA GLU A 131 17.13 11.47 6.18
C GLU A 131 18.33 12.38 6.46
N SER A 132 18.11 13.67 6.75
CA SER A 132 19.18 14.62 7.12
C SER A 132 19.52 14.60 8.62
N GLY A 133 18.90 13.72 9.41
CA GLY A 133 19.05 13.66 10.87
C GLY A 133 18.33 14.75 11.65
N ALA A 134 17.56 15.62 10.97
CA ALA A 134 16.78 16.68 11.62
C ALA A 134 15.48 16.11 12.22
N ALA A 135 14.93 16.81 13.21
CA ALA A 135 13.62 16.44 13.77
C ALA A 135 12.50 16.62 12.72
N GLU A 136 11.69 15.59 12.54
CA GLU A 136 10.65 15.52 11.52
C GLU A 136 9.35 14.93 12.08
N VAL A 137 8.23 15.31 11.46
CA VAL A 137 6.89 14.82 11.81
C VAL A 137 6.19 14.37 10.54
N GLY A 138 5.72 13.12 10.52
CA GLY A 138 5.03 12.58 9.35
C GLY A 138 4.93 11.06 9.38
N PHE A 139 5.19 10.39 8.25
CA PHE A 139 5.11 8.95 8.16
C PHE A 139 6.49 8.30 8.27
N VAL A 140 6.55 7.10 8.84
CA VAL A 140 7.77 6.28 8.79
C VAL A 140 8.05 5.93 7.33
N LEU A 141 9.17 6.41 6.79
CA LEU A 141 9.64 6.19 5.42
C LEU A 141 10.46 4.91 5.30
N ARG A 142 11.30 4.61 6.31
CA ARG A 142 12.13 3.40 6.40
C ARG A 142 12.23 2.97 7.85
N ALA A 143 12.33 1.67 8.06
CA ALA A 143 12.69 1.08 9.35
C ALA A 143 13.84 0.10 9.09
N SER A 144 14.94 0.25 9.80
CA SER A 144 16.12 -0.61 9.71
C SER A 144 16.03 -1.76 10.72
N GLY A 145 16.76 -2.84 10.45
CA GLY A 145 16.74 -4.05 11.27
C GLY A 145 17.32 -3.85 12.68
N ASP A 146 18.16 -2.84 12.87
CA ASP A 146 18.71 -2.37 14.15
C ASP A 146 17.72 -1.50 14.95
N GLY A 147 16.47 -1.36 14.49
CA GLY A 147 15.43 -0.58 15.14
C GLY A 147 15.39 0.89 14.72
N GLY A 148 16.35 1.40 13.95
CA GLY A 148 16.30 2.76 13.41
C GLY A 148 15.05 3.00 12.55
N GLN A 149 14.56 4.23 12.55
CA GLN A 149 13.46 4.65 11.68
C GLN A 149 13.72 6.03 11.11
N LEU A 150 13.35 6.23 9.84
CA LEU A 150 13.39 7.53 9.18
C LEU A 150 11.97 8.01 8.96
N VAL A 151 11.73 9.29 9.23
CA VAL A 151 10.42 9.94 9.08
C VAL A 151 10.47 10.91 7.92
N ALA A 152 9.41 10.93 7.12
CA ALA A 152 9.21 11.89 6.04
C ALA A 152 7.87 12.63 6.24
N GLY A 153 7.84 13.90 5.84
CA GLY A 153 6.63 14.73 5.89
C GLY A 153 5.47 14.18 5.04
N CYS A 154 4.29 14.76 5.21
CA CYS A 154 3.05 14.31 4.58
C CYS A 154 2.53 15.25 3.47
N GLU A 155 3.32 16.23 3.03
CA GLU A 155 2.93 17.30 2.10
C GLU A 155 2.40 16.73 0.77
N ASP A 156 3.11 15.74 0.23
CA ASP A 156 2.76 15.11 -1.05
C ASP A 156 1.70 14.01 -0.93
N ALA A 157 1.21 13.72 0.28
CA ALA A 157 0.28 12.61 0.50
C ALA A 157 -1.11 13.04 0.01
N PRO A 158 -1.66 12.43 -1.07
CA PRO A 158 -2.93 12.89 -1.63
C PRO A 158 -4.13 12.50 -0.75
N HIS A 159 -3.99 11.46 0.06
CA HIS A 159 -5.04 10.94 0.93
C HIS A 159 -5.15 11.72 2.25
N VAL A 160 -4.13 12.50 2.61
CA VAL A 160 -4.12 13.33 3.82
C VAL A 160 -4.86 14.64 3.55
N PRO A 161 -5.87 15.01 4.37
CA PRO A 161 -6.57 16.28 4.23
C PRO A 161 -5.64 17.47 4.46
N GLU A 162 -5.92 18.60 3.80
CA GLU A 162 -5.10 19.80 3.92
C GLU A 162 -5.01 20.32 5.36
N ALA A 163 -6.10 20.22 6.12
CA ALA A 163 -6.10 20.58 7.55
C ALA A 163 -5.09 19.75 8.35
N MET A 164 -4.96 18.45 8.06
CA MET A 164 -4.00 17.56 8.71
C MET A 164 -2.56 17.85 8.28
N LYS A 165 -2.33 18.26 7.03
CA LYS A 165 -1.01 18.70 6.56
C LYS A 165 -0.55 19.96 7.29
N ARG A 166 -1.44 20.95 7.45
CA ARG A 166 -1.17 22.16 8.26
C ARG A 166 -0.87 21.83 9.71
N LEU A 167 -1.65 20.93 10.32
CA LEU A 167 -1.39 20.47 11.69
C LEU A 167 -0.02 19.79 11.79
N CYS A 168 0.31 18.88 10.87
CA CYS A 168 1.62 18.23 10.81
C CYS A 168 2.76 19.24 10.73
N ALA A 169 2.63 20.26 9.87
CA ALA A 169 3.62 21.33 9.72
C ALA A 169 3.76 22.19 10.99
N ALA A 170 2.65 22.52 11.66
CA ALA A 170 2.66 23.28 12.91
C ALA A 170 3.35 22.49 14.04
N VAL A 171 3.00 21.21 14.20
CA VAL A 171 3.64 20.33 15.20
C VAL A 171 5.13 20.18 14.90
N ARG A 172 5.52 20.03 13.63
CA ARG A 172 6.94 20.01 13.24
C ARG A 172 7.68 21.29 13.64
N GLY A 173 7.06 22.46 13.48
CA GLY A 173 7.62 23.72 13.94
C GLY A 173 7.91 23.71 15.45
N VAL A 174 6.94 23.26 16.25
CA VAL A 174 7.09 23.12 17.72
C VAL A 174 8.21 22.13 18.07
N VAL A 175 8.23 20.96 17.43
CA VAL A 175 9.24 19.92 17.68
C VAL A 175 10.65 20.41 17.33
N ARG A 176 10.82 21.13 16.22
CA ARG A 176 12.14 21.66 15.82
C ARG A 176 12.63 22.82 16.71
N ALA A 177 11.71 23.58 17.31
CA ALA A 177 12.03 24.63 18.27
C ALA A 177 12.30 24.09 19.69
N SER A 178 11.92 22.83 19.96
CA SER A 178 12.14 22.18 21.25
C SER A 178 13.63 21.89 21.47
N PRO A 179 14.15 22.06 22.71
CA PRO A 179 15.51 21.65 23.05
C PRO A 179 15.66 20.13 23.21
N PHE A 180 14.55 19.38 23.20
CA PHE A 180 14.55 17.94 23.45
C PHE A 180 14.82 17.14 22.17
N PRO A 181 15.65 16.08 22.24
CA PRO A 181 15.86 15.19 21.11
C PRO A 181 14.58 14.43 20.77
N VAL A 182 14.40 14.12 19.48
CA VAL A 182 13.33 13.23 19.04
C VAL A 182 13.62 11.78 19.45
N PHE A 183 12.56 10.99 19.56
CA PHE A 183 12.69 9.57 19.87
C PHE A 183 13.47 8.84 18.76
N ASP A 184 14.57 8.18 19.16
CA ASP A 184 15.32 7.24 18.33
C ASP A 184 15.31 5.88 19.02
N ARG A 185 14.70 4.89 18.36
CA ARG A 185 14.59 3.52 18.85
C ARG A 185 15.93 2.87 19.17
N ARG A 186 17.01 3.26 18.48
CA ARG A 186 18.36 2.74 18.72
C ARG A 186 18.89 3.18 20.08
N ARG A 187 18.72 4.47 20.39
CA ARG A 187 19.17 5.08 21.67
C ARG A 187 18.38 4.55 22.87
N GLY A 188 17.11 4.20 22.67
CA GLY A 188 16.28 3.60 23.73
C GLY A 188 16.72 2.18 24.14
N ALA A 189 17.45 1.47 23.29
CA ALA A 189 17.99 0.13 23.57
C ALA A 189 19.33 0.18 24.34
N GLU A 190 20.17 1.18 24.06
CA GLU A 190 21.48 1.36 24.70
C GLU A 190 21.35 1.77 26.18
N ALA A 191 20.29 2.47 26.57
CA ALA A 191 20.06 2.89 27.96
C ALA A 191 19.61 1.77 28.91
N ARG A 192 19.54 0.52 28.46
CA ARG A 192 19.14 -0.67 29.26
C ARG A 192 20.22 -1.76 29.31
N GLY A 193 21.45 -1.46 28.85
CA GLY A 193 22.62 -2.34 28.92
C GLY A 193 23.54 -1.99 30.08
#